data_AF-K2AI54-F1
#
_entry.id   AF-K2AI54-F1
#
_cell.length_a   1.000
_cell.length_b   1.000
_cell.length_c   1.000
_cell.angle_alpha   90.00
_cell.angle_beta   90.00
_cell.angle_gamma   90.00
#
_symmetry.space_group_name_H-M   'P 1'
#
loop_
_entity.id
_entity.type
_entity.pdbx_description
1 polymer ?
#
loop_
_entity_poly.entity_id
_entity_poly.type
_entity_poly.pdbx_seq_one_letter_code
_entity_poly.pdbx_strand_id
1 'polypeptide(L)'
;GARAGGFPGAARILDELANGPERLRVGLLPEGRAPMREHTDVFAADATPVGQVTSGGFGPSINAPIAMGYVAAGFAAIGTRLEGEVRGKRLPLAVAAMPFQPTTYKR
;
A
#
# COMPACT_ATOMS: atom_id res chain seq x y z
N GLY A 1 19.46 21.22 -0.54
CA GLY A 1 19.35 22.54 -1.17
C GLY A 1 17.88 22.90 -1.32
N ALA A 2 17.55 24.18 -1.41
CA ALA A 2 16.17 24.64 -1.60
C ALA A 2 15.57 23.96 -2.84
N ARG A 3 14.48 23.19 -2.66
CA ARG A 3 13.72 22.63 -3.79
C ARG A 3 12.94 23.79 -4.39
N ALA A 4 13.36 24.28 -5.55
CA ALA A 4 12.62 25.32 -6.26
C ALA A 4 11.18 24.83 -6.50
N GLY A 5 10.20 25.60 -6.03
CA GLY A 5 8.78 25.38 -6.33
C GLY A 5 8.42 25.82 -7.75
N GLY A 6 7.17 26.23 -7.98
CA GLY A 6 6.73 26.83 -9.25
C GLY A 6 5.98 25.89 -10.20
N PHE A 7 5.65 24.67 -9.75
CA PHE A 7 4.72 23.76 -10.44
C PHE A 7 3.33 23.78 -9.78
N PRO A 8 2.25 23.41 -10.48
CA PRO A 8 0.91 23.31 -9.90
C PRO A 8 0.91 22.37 -8.68
N GLY A 9 0.42 22.85 -7.53
CA GLY A 9 0.41 22.07 -6.28
C GLY A 9 1.71 22.09 -5.47
N ALA A 10 2.71 22.89 -5.86
CA ALA A 10 4.02 22.93 -5.19
C ALA A 10 3.95 23.17 -3.69
N ALA A 11 3.08 24.06 -3.20
CA ALA A 11 2.95 24.32 -1.77
C ALA A 11 2.62 23.04 -0.98
N ARG A 12 1.59 22.29 -1.42
CA ARG A 12 1.17 21.04 -0.79
C ARG A 12 2.23 19.95 -0.90
N ILE A 13 2.79 19.75 -2.10
CA ILE A 13 3.77 18.66 -2.33
C ILE A 13 5.05 18.90 -1.54
N LEU A 14 5.53 20.14 -1.48
CA LEU A 14 6.74 20.48 -0.72
C LEU A 14 6.51 20.34 0.79
N ASP A 15 5.31 20.66 1.27
CA ASP A 15 4.91 20.42 2.66
C ASP A 15 4.85 18.92 2.99
N GLU A 16 4.16 18.10 2.19
CA GLU A 16 4.10 16.64 2.38
C GLU A 16 5.49 15.98 2.28
N LEU A 17 6.41 16.55 1.50
CA LEU A 17 7.80 16.09 1.44
C LEU A 17 8.63 16.46 2.68
N ALA A 18 8.29 17.55 3.37
CA ALA A 18 8.97 18.01 4.57
C ALA A 18 8.40 17.37 5.84
N ASN A 19 7.07 17.29 5.92
CA ASN A 19 6.31 16.93 7.11
C ASN A 19 5.66 15.54 7.03
N GLY A 20 5.66 14.93 5.84
CA GLY A 20 5.04 13.63 5.57
C GLY A 20 3.56 13.75 5.15
N PRO A 21 3.07 12.86 4.26
CA PRO A 21 1.66 12.82 3.89
C PRO A 21 0.82 12.07 4.93
N GLU A 22 -0.49 12.32 4.96
CA GLU A 22 -1.44 11.60 5.83
C GLU A 22 -1.55 10.09 5.50
N ARG A 23 -1.31 9.74 4.24
CA ARG A 23 -1.40 8.37 3.73
C ARG A 23 -0.32 8.07 2.71
N LEU A 24 0.08 6.81 2.65
CA LEU A 24 1.12 6.32 1.73
C LEU A 24 0.59 5.19 0.88
N ARG A 25 1.02 5.15 -0.39
CA ARG A 25 0.80 4.01 -1.28
C ARG A 25 1.80 2.93 -0.93
N VAL A 26 1.32 1.73 -0.64
CA VAL A 26 2.14 0.58 -0.23
C VAL A 26 1.85 -0.66 -1.08
N GLY A 27 2.80 -1.60 -1.06
CA GLY A 27 2.56 -2.97 -1.51
C GLY A 27 1.93 -3.79 -0.39
N LEU A 28 1.06 -4.73 -0.74
CA LEU A 28 0.31 -5.56 0.19
C LEU A 28 0.41 -7.02 -0.25
N LEU A 29 0.71 -7.91 0.70
CA LEU A 29 0.76 -9.36 0.52
C LEU A 29 -0.32 -10.03 1.38
N PRO A 30 -1.46 -10.44 0.79
CA PRO A 30 -2.41 -11.32 1.45
C PRO A 30 -1.78 -12.68 1.78
N GLU A 31 -2.06 -13.24 2.95
CA GLU A 31 -1.46 -14.53 3.38
C GLU A 31 -2.19 -15.76 2.81
N GLY A 32 -3.39 -15.57 2.27
CA GLY A 32 -4.22 -16.63 1.68
C GLY A 32 -4.04 -16.82 0.17
N ARG A 33 -4.91 -17.63 -0.45
CA ARG A 33 -4.95 -17.80 -1.92
C ARG A 33 -5.81 -16.76 -2.64
N ALA A 34 -6.79 -16.20 -1.95
CA ALA A 34 -7.72 -15.24 -2.51
C ALA A 34 -7.05 -13.86 -2.63
N PRO A 35 -6.90 -13.29 -3.85
CA PRO A 35 -6.32 -11.96 -3.95
C PRO A 35 -7.36 -10.90 -3.57
N MET A 36 -6.91 -9.87 -2.86
CA MET A 36 -7.72 -8.70 -2.53
C MET A 36 -7.83 -7.83 -3.77
N ARG A 37 -9.07 -7.49 -4.18
CA ARG A 37 -9.34 -6.67 -5.36
C ARG A 37 -9.44 -5.19 -4.99
N GLU A 38 -9.44 -4.34 -6.00
CA GLU A 38 -9.80 -2.92 -5.85
C GLU A 38 -11.08 -2.77 -4.98
N HIS A 39 -11.10 -1.72 -4.16
CA HIS A 39 -12.12 -1.41 -3.17
C HIS A 39 -12.20 -2.37 -1.97
N THR A 40 -11.24 -3.28 -1.78
CA THR A 40 -11.11 -4.02 -0.52
C THR A 40 -10.67 -3.07 0.59
N ASP A 41 -11.51 -2.84 1.59
CA ASP A 41 -11.17 -2.03 2.76
C ASP A 41 -10.14 -2.72 3.64
N VAL A 42 -9.20 -1.94 4.19
CA VAL A 42 -8.06 -2.40 4.98
C VAL A 42 -8.15 -1.85 6.40
N PHE A 43 -7.89 -2.72 7.38
CA PHE A 43 -8.08 -2.48 8.81
C PHE A 43 -6.81 -2.85 9.59
N ALA A 44 -6.61 -2.17 10.72
CA ALA A 44 -5.66 -2.58 11.75
C ALA A 44 -6.22 -3.73 12.60
N ALA A 45 -5.38 -4.31 13.45
CA ALA A 45 -5.74 -5.44 14.31
C ALA A 45 -6.86 -5.13 15.32
N ASP A 46 -7.05 -3.85 15.67
CA ASP A 46 -8.13 -3.37 16.54
C ASP A 46 -9.42 -3.03 15.76
N ALA A 47 -9.52 -3.48 14.50
CA ALA A 47 -10.60 -3.19 13.56
C ALA A 47 -10.75 -1.71 13.17
N THR A 48 -9.75 -0.86 13.45
CA THR A 48 -9.73 0.51 12.92
C THR A 48 -9.59 0.49 11.40
N PRO A 49 -10.44 1.19 10.62
CA PRO A 49 -10.23 1.36 9.19
C PRO A 49 -8.98 2.20 8.93
N VAL A 50 -8.03 1.68 8.14
CA VAL A 50 -6.75 2.36 7.88
C VAL A 50 -6.51 2.66 6.41
N GLY A 51 -7.30 2.11 5.49
CA GLY A 51 -7.05 2.30 4.08
C GLY A 51 -7.92 1.45 3.16
N GLN A 52 -7.53 1.40 1.89
CA GLN A 52 -8.23 0.64 0.86
C GLN A 52 -7.27 0.18 -0.23
N VAL A 53 -7.51 -1.03 -0.75
CA VAL A 53 -6.85 -1.58 -1.93
C VAL A 53 -7.30 -0.83 -3.18
N THR A 54 -6.34 -0.36 -3.97
CA THR A 54 -6.58 0.29 -5.27
C THR A 54 -6.40 -0.66 -6.44
N SER A 55 -5.59 -1.71 -6.28
CA SER A 55 -5.42 -2.75 -7.30
C SER A 55 -4.95 -4.04 -6.67
N GLY A 56 -5.31 -5.19 -7.24
CA GLY A 56 -4.80 -6.47 -6.75
C GLY A 56 -5.21 -7.67 -7.59
N GLY A 57 -4.41 -8.73 -7.48
CA GLY A 57 -4.48 -9.92 -8.33
C GLY A 57 -3.49 -10.98 -7.89
N PHE A 58 -3.42 -12.07 -8.66
CA PHE A 58 -2.40 -13.10 -8.43
C PHE A 58 -1.14 -12.74 -9.23
N GLY A 59 0.02 -12.73 -8.58
CA GLY A 59 1.32 -12.51 -9.23
C GLY A 59 1.98 -13.84 -9.56
N PRO A 60 1.96 -14.32 -10.83
CA PRO A 60 2.47 -15.64 -11.17
C PRO A 60 3.97 -15.79 -10.89
N SER A 61 4.75 -14.72 -11.09
CA SER A 61 6.20 -14.72 -10.88
C SER A 61 6.62 -14.95 -9.43
N ILE A 62 5.78 -14.54 -8.47
CA ILE A 62 6.03 -14.73 -7.03
C ILE A 62 5.14 -15.82 -6.43
N ASN A 63 4.28 -16.45 -7.25
CA ASN A 63 3.32 -17.48 -6.86
C ASN A 63 2.45 -17.12 -5.64
N ALA A 64 2.02 -15.85 -5.54
CA ALA A 64 1.25 -15.34 -4.41
C ALA A 64 0.28 -14.22 -4.86
N PRO A 65 -0.83 -13.99 -4.12
CA PRO A 65 -1.63 -12.79 -4.32
C PRO A 65 -0.82 -11.54 -3.93
N ILE A 66 -1.00 -10.47 -4.69
CA ILE A 66 -0.43 -9.16 -4.44
C ILE A 66 -1.50 -8.09 -4.59
N ALA A 67 -1.34 -7.00 -3.87
CA ALA A 67 -2.17 -5.82 -4.01
C ALA A 67 -1.35 -4.54 -3.78
N MET A 68 -1.89 -3.42 -4.24
CA MET A 68 -1.48 -2.09 -3.84
C MET A 68 -2.67 -1.35 -3.26
N GLY A 69 -2.39 -0.46 -2.32
CA GLY A 69 -3.42 0.38 -1.72
C GLY A 69 -2.80 1.59 -1.03
N TYR A 70 -3.67 2.47 -0.56
CA TYR A 70 -3.27 3.53 0.35
C TYR A 70 -3.63 3.12 1.77
N VAL A 71 -2.71 3.34 2.70
CA VAL A 71 -2.94 3.20 4.14
C VAL A 71 -2.51 4.49 4.85
N ALA A 72 -3.11 4.78 6.00
CA ALA A 72 -2.67 5.86 6.88
C ALA A 72 -1.17 5.70 7.20
N ALA A 73 -0.42 6.81 7.24
CA ALA A 73 1.04 6.78 7.28
C ALA A 73 1.62 5.96 8.46
N GLY A 74 0.95 5.96 9.61
CA GLY A 74 1.33 5.17 10.78
C GLY A 74 1.31 3.63 10.57
N PHE A 75 0.65 3.15 9.51
CA PHE A 75 0.54 1.73 9.18
C PHE A 75 1.33 1.33 7.92
N ALA A 76 2.13 2.24 7.36
CA ALA A 76 2.81 2.04 6.09
C ALA A 76 4.17 1.32 6.18
N ALA A 77 4.63 0.98 7.39
CA ALA A 77 5.92 0.33 7.57
C ALA A 77 5.91 -1.10 7.00
N ILE A 78 6.99 -1.50 6.33
CA ILE A 78 7.15 -2.86 5.79
C ILE A 78 7.04 -3.88 6.93
N GLY A 79 6.27 -4.95 6.71
CA GLY A 79 5.99 -5.99 7.70
C GLY A 79 4.79 -5.70 8.61
N THR A 80 4.19 -4.51 8.54
CA THR A 80 2.98 -4.18 9.31
C THR A 80 1.85 -5.15 8.95
N ARG A 81 1.29 -5.82 9.96
CA ARG A 81 0.15 -6.73 9.80
C ARG A 81 -1.15 -5.95 9.78
N LEU A 82 -1.98 -6.23 8.79
CA LEU A 82 -3.28 -5.61 8.56
C LEU A 82 -4.30 -6.69 8.16
N GLU A 83 -5.56 -6.30 8.05
CA GLU A 83 -6.63 -7.18 7.62
C GLU A 83 -7.44 -6.53 6.49
N GLY A 84 -7.77 -7.31 5.46
CA GLY A 84 -8.60 -6.86 4.34
C GLY A 84 -9.98 -7.49 4.39
N GLU A 85 -11.03 -6.74 4.05
CA GLU A 85 -12.39 -7.27 3.97
C GLU A 85 -12.67 -7.96 2.63
N VAL A 86 -12.70 -9.29 2.63
CA VAL A 86 -13.01 -10.06 1.42
C VAL A 86 -14.30 -10.83 1.65
N ARG A 87 -15.37 -10.42 0.95
CA ARG A 87 -16.69 -11.07 1.00
C ARG A 87 -17.21 -11.22 2.44
N GLY A 88 -17.13 -10.14 3.23
CA GLY A 88 -17.61 -10.08 4.62
C GLY A 88 -16.72 -10.80 5.64
N LYS A 89 -15.48 -11.15 5.29
CA LYS A 89 -14.50 -11.76 6.20
C LYS A 89 -13.23 -10.92 6.25
N ARG A 90 -12.69 -10.72 7.45
CA ARG A 90 -11.34 -10.16 7.67
C ARG A 90 -10.31 -11.24 7.36
N LEU A 91 -9.44 -10.97 6.39
CA LEU A 91 -8.33 -11.86 6.02
C LEU A 91 -7.00 -11.14 6.23
N PRO A 92 -5.98 -11.82 6.79
CA PRO A 92 -4.71 -11.18 7.11
C PRO A 92 -3.88 -10.88 5.85
N LEU A 93 -3.16 -9.77 5.92
CA LEU A 93 -2.18 -9.34 4.94
C LEU A 93 -1.02 -8.59 5.63
N ALA A 94 0.11 -8.45 4.94
CA ALA A 94 1.22 -7.64 5.41
C ALA A 94 1.58 -6.54 4.40
N VAL A 95 2.01 -5.39 4.91
CA VAL A 95 2.67 -4.36 4.10
C VAL A 95 4.01 -4.90 3.61
N ALA A 96 4.27 -4.76 2.32
CA ALA A 96 5.42 -5.33 1.65
C ALA A 96 6.17 -4.32 0.79
N ALA A 97 7.47 -4.57 0.61
CA ALA A 97 8.30 -3.79 -0.29
C ALA A 97 7.83 -3.93 -1.75
N MET A 98 7.96 -2.85 -2.52
CA MET A 98 7.79 -2.86 -3.97
C MET A 98 9.12 -2.51 -4.65
N PRO A 99 9.40 -3.07 -5.84
CA PRO A 99 8.55 -3.99 -6.61
C PRO A 99 8.52 -5.40 -6.00
N PHE A 100 7.39 -6.11 -6.16
CA PHE A 100 7.25 -7.49 -5.64
C PHE A 100 8.18 -8.50 -6.33
N GLN A 101 8.54 -8.23 -7.60
CA GLN A 101 9.53 -8.97 -8.36
C GLN A 101 10.65 -7.99 -8.75
N PRO A 102 11.93 -8.33 -8.55
CA PRO A 102 13.04 -7.45 -8.93
C PRO A 102 13.01 -7.06 -10.41
N THR A 103 13.26 -5.78 -10.69
CA THR A 103 13.30 -5.25 -12.05
C THR A 103 14.63 -5.59 -12.73
N THR A 104 14.58 -6.07 -13.97
CA THR A 104 15.76 -6.41 -14.78
C THR A 104 16.07 -5.31 -15.80
N TYR A 105 16.07 -4.05 -15.36
CA TYR A 105 16.35 -2.92 -16.25
C TYR A 105 17.79 -2.98 -16.76
N LYS A 106 17.97 -2.79 -18.07
CA LYS A 106 19.29 -2.52 -18.64
C LYS A 106 19.80 -1.19 -18.08
N ARG A 107 21.04 -1.19 -17.60
CA ARG A 107 21.74 0.01 -17.15
C ARG A 107 22.73 0.49 -18.21
#